data_AF-A0AAP1H900-F1
#
_entry.id   AF-A0AAP1H900-F1
#
_cell.length_a   1.000
_cell.length_b   1.000
_cell.length_c   1.000
_cell.angle_alpha   90.00
_cell.angle_beta   90.00
_cell.angle_gamma   90.00
#
_symmetry.space_group_name_H-M   'P 1'
#
loop_
_entity.id
_entity.type
_entity.pdbx_description
1 polymer ?
#
loop_
_entity_poly.entity_id
_entity_poly.type
_entity_poly.pdbx_seq_one_letter_code
_entity_poly.pdbx_strand_id
1 'polypeptide(L)'
;MSVFTNSYIPVNKYTRPGLKLQGVKKCVLHYTANPGAGADNHRRYFSNAQVYASAHIFVDKTEAICIIPLNEVAYHANDIQQRDSAGNPYRGVAALKPNANFLSIGVEMCLEKDGSFHSDTVERTEDVFVELCNKFGLDPIDDIVRHYDITHKNCPAPWVSNSQKFVDFKNRVKAKMSGKSVSKASPTKPTTSSPSTSSAASGSLKSKVNGLRFYSKPSWEDKDVVGTVNKGIGFPTVVEKVKVGTAHQYKVKNSKGATYYITASDKYVDVTGSIKTSSSAPKTASTSSNSSSIKSVGKIKIVGVSSAAIVMDKPDRNSSKNIGTVKLGSIISISGSVKGKNNSKGYWEVIYNGKRGYISGQFGSKI
;
A
#
# COMPACT_ATOMS: atom_id res chain seq x y z
N MET A 1 7.67 29.56 11.75
CA MET A 1 8.95 28.88 12.05
C MET A 1 9.02 27.61 11.21
N SER A 2 10.21 27.04 11.01
CA SER A 2 10.35 25.78 10.28
C SER A 2 9.76 24.61 11.08
N VAL A 3 9.29 23.57 10.41
CA VAL A 3 8.74 22.34 11.03
C VAL A 3 9.82 21.33 11.43
N PHE A 4 11.10 21.63 11.15
CA PHE A 4 12.26 20.86 11.56
C PHE A 4 13.33 21.75 12.21
N THR A 5 14.13 21.18 13.11
CA THR A 5 15.29 21.86 13.71
C THR A 5 16.53 21.69 12.84
N ASN A 6 17.46 22.65 12.86
CA ASN A 6 18.75 22.50 12.19
C ASN A 6 19.81 22.08 13.23
N SER A 7 20.34 20.86 13.12
CA SER A 7 21.36 20.29 14.02
C SER A 7 22.47 19.65 13.20
N TYR A 8 23.13 20.48 12.37
CA TYR A 8 24.05 20.01 11.36
C TYR A 8 25.22 19.20 11.93
N ILE A 9 25.68 18.19 11.20
CA ILE A 9 26.87 17.39 11.55
C ILE A 9 28.17 18.07 11.06
N PRO A 10 29.35 17.70 11.59
CA PRO A 10 30.62 18.23 11.11
C PRO A 10 30.88 17.91 9.63
N VAL A 11 31.45 18.87 8.88
CA VAL A 11 31.85 18.66 7.48
C VAL A 11 32.99 17.63 7.43
N ASN A 12 32.80 16.58 6.64
CA ASN A 12 33.75 15.47 6.49
C ASN A 12 33.49 14.70 5.17
N LYS A 13 34.52 14.03 4.64
CA LYS A 13 34.45 13.35 3.33
C LYS A 13 33.46 12.17 3.25
N TYR A 14 32.94 11.66 4.37
CA TYR A 14 32.09 10.48 4.43
C TYR A 14 30.60 10.86 4.44
N THR A 15 30.14 11.66 5.42
CA THR A 15 28.71 11.88 5.67
C THR A 15 28.23 13.30 5.35
N ARG A 16 29.08 14.32 5.40
CA ARG A 16 28.75 15.71 5.01
C ARG A 16 29.88 16.32 4.19
N PRO A 17 29.91 16.12 2.87
CA PRO A 17 31.06 16.49 2.03
C PRO A 17 31.24 18.01 1.81
N GLY A 18 30.32 18.86 2.26
CA GLY A 18 30.37 20.32 2.07
C GLY A 18 30.17 20.78 0.61
N LEU A 19 29.94 19.85 -0.31
CA LEU A 19 29.64 20.14 -1.72
C LEU A 19 28.26 20.80 -1.83
N LYS A 20 28.15 21.86 -2.64
CA LYS A 20 26.87 22.51 -2.93
C LYS A 20 25.99 21.64 -3.83
N LEU A 21 24.68 21.68 -3.62
CA LEU A 21 23.70 21.15 -4.58
C LEU A 21 23.76 21.94 -5.89
N GLN A 22 23.49 21.27 -7.01
CA GLN A 22 23.33 21.89 -8.33
C GLN A 22 21.92 22.47 -8.53
N GLY A 23 21.04 22.26 -7.55
CA GLY A 23 19.64 22.67 -7.49
C GLY A 23 18.83 21.63 -6.71
N VAL A 24 17.58 21.95 -6.38
CA VAL A 24 16.63 20.95 -5.86
C VAL A 24 15.54 20.77 -6.90
N LYS A 25 15.55 19.62 -7.57
CA LYS A 25 14.54 19.25 -8.57
C LYS A 25 13.42 18.38 -8.00
N LYS A 26 13.71 17.60 -6.95
CA LYS A 26 12.78 16.66 -6.29
C LYS A 26 13.14 16.45 -4.82
N CYS A 27 12.21 15.93 -4.03
CA CYS A 27 12.47 15.42 -2.68
C CYS A 27 12.30 13.89 -2.64
N VAL A 28 13.23 13.20 -1.99
CA VAL A 28 13.31 11.74 -1.95
C VAL A 28 12.89 11.22 -0.58
N LEU A 29 11.83 10.44 -0.54
CA LEU A 29 11.35 9.76 0.65
C LEU A 29 12.09 8.43 0.85
N HIS A 30 12.57 8.22 2.07
CA HIS A 30 13.28 7.02 2.51
C HIS A 30 12.67 6.42 3.79
N TYR A 31 13.27 5.32 4.26
CA TYR A 31 13.11 4.86 5.63
C TYR A 31 14.45 4.37 6.18
N THR A 32 14.67 4.63 7.47
CA THR A 32 15.92 4.34 8.18
C THR A 32 16.30 2.85 8.19
N ALA A 33 15.33 1.96 8.00
CA ALA A 33 15.45 0.50 8.18
C ALA A 33 16.03 0.10 9.55
N ASN A 34 15.91 0.97 10.56
CA ASN A 34 16.57 0.86 11.87
C ASN A 34 15.52 0.94 13.01
N PRO A 35 14.85 -0.18 13.37
CA PRO A 35 13.75 -0.19 14.33
C PRO A 35 14.13 0.34 15.72
N GLY A 36 13.41 1.37 16.19
CA GLY A 36 13.56 1.94 17.53
C GLY A 36 14.62 3.04 17.66
N ALA A 37 15.28 3.46 16.59
CA ALA A 37 16.19 4.60 16.57
C ALA A 37 15.48 5.86 16.06
N GLY A 38 15.47 6.93 16.88
CA GLY A 38 14.88 8.23 16.55
C GLY A 38 15.77 9.11 15.67
N ALA A 39 15.33 10.34 15.43
CA ALA A 39 16.01 11.29 14.54
C ALA A 39 17.41 11.67 15.08
N ASP A 40 17.53 12.02 16.37
CA ASP A 40 18.83 12.35 16.95
C ASP A 40 19.78 11.14 17.07
N ASN A 41 19.26 9.90 17.18
CA ASN A 41 20.13 8.72 17.10
C ASN A 41 20.87 8.66 15.75
N HIS A 42 20.16 8.94 14.66
CA HIS A 42 20.75 9.02 13.32
C HIS A 42 21.68 10.24 13.17
N ARG A 43 21.31 11.41 13.73
CA ARG A 43 22.17 12.60 13.76
C ARG A 43 23.51 12.32 14.47
N ARG A 44 23.49 11.68 15.63
CA ARG A 44 24.70 11.26 16.38
C ARG A 44 25.53 10.23 15.64
N TYR A 45 24.88 9.26 14.97
CA TYR A 45 25.57 8.26 14.13
C TYR A 45 26.31 8.92 12.95
N PHE A 46 25.60 9.67 12.11
CA PHE A 46 26.21 10.31 10.93
C PHE A 46 27.24 11.39 11.29
N SER A 47 27.21 11.94 12.51
CA SER A 47 28.28 12.83 13.02
C SER A 47 29.67 12.17 13.08
N ASN A 48 29.75 10.84 13.17
CA ASN A 48 31.00 10.10 13.43
C ASN A 48 31.26 8.94 12.46
N ALA A 49 30.24 8.46 11.73
CA ALA A 49 30.35 7.28 10.89
C ALA A 49 31.23 7.50 9.65
N GLN A 50 32.14 6.56 9.36
CA GLN A 50 33.00 6.60 8.16
C GLN A 50 32.36 5.90 6.96
N VAL A 51 31.10 6.24 6.66
CA VAL A 51 30.33 5.66 5.55
C VAL A 51 29.95 6.72 4.54
N TYR A 52 30.00 6.40 3.24
CA TYR A 52 29.55 7.26 2.15
C TYR A 52 28.02 7.28 2.03
N ALA A 53 27.34 7.64 3.12
CA ALA A 53 25.89 7.67 3.24
C ALA A 53 25.44 8.79 4.20
N SER A 54 24.36 9.50 3.84
CA SER A 54 23.67 10.47 4.70
C SER A 54 22.35 10.91 4.06
N ALA A 55 21.42 11.45 4.86
CA ALA A 55 20.22 12.14 4.38
C ALA A 55 20.15 13.54 5.00
N HIS A 56 19.31 14.43 4.44
CA HIS A 56 19.23 15.81 4.90
C HIS A 56 18.41 15.93 6.17
N ILE A 57 17.23 15.29 6.22
CA ILE A 57 16.29 15.38 7.35
C ILE A 57 15.92 13.98 7.83
N PHE A 58 15.97 13.76 9.15
CA PHE A 58 15.42 12.57 9.82
C PHE A 58 14.18 12.96 10.61
N VAL A 59 13.12 12.15 10.52
CA VAL A 59 11.81 12.41 11.14
C VAL A 59 11.38 11.22 11.98
N ASP A 60 10.98 11.46 13.22
CA ASP A 60 10.32 10.47 14.09
C ASP A 60 8.98 10.99 14.62
N LYS A 61 8.41 10.33 15.65
CA LYS A 61 7.10 10.69 16.23
C LYS A 61 7.14 11.92 17.12
N THR A 62 8.31 12.32 17.59
CA THR A 62 8.57 13.46 18.47
C THR A 62 9.09 14.67 17.70
N GLU A 63 10.06 14.48 16.80
CA GLU A 63 10.81 15.58 16.18
C GLU A 63 11.17 15.34 14.69
N ALA A 64 11.68 16.38 14.06
CA ALA A 64 12.31 16.33 12.74
C ALA A 64 13.60 17.15 12.79
N ILE A 65 14.73 16.55 12.41
CA ILE A 65 16.05 17.16 12.49
C ILE A 65 16.70 17.19 11.10
N CYS A 66 17.05 18.39 10.65
CA CYS A 66 17.87 18.65 9.48
C CYS A 66 19.36 18.61 9.87
N ILE A 67 20.08 17.62 9.35
CA ILE A 67 21.48 17.30 9.72
C ILE A 67 22.49 17.66 8.62
N ILE A 68 22.03 17.87 7.38
CA ILE A 68 22.79 18.45 6.25
C ILE A 68 22.03 19.69 5.77
N PRO A 69 22.68 20.87 5.61
CA PRO A 69 22.03 22.06 5.08
C PRO A 69 21.35 21.81 3.73
N LEU A 70 20.19 22.43 3.50
CA LEU A 70 19.37 22.21 2.29
C LEU A 70 19.95 22.86 1.01
N ASN A 71 21.20 23.31 1.05
CA ASN A 71 22.02 23.76 -0.08
C ASN A 71 23.29 22.89 -0.26
N GLU A 72 23.51 21.87 0.58
CA GLU A 72 24.63 20.93 0.52
C GLU A 72 24.18 19.53 0.08
N VAL A 73 25.10 18.75 -0.49
CA VAL A 73 24.88 17.37 -0.95
C VAL A 73 24.87 16.39 0.24
N ALA A 74 23.82 15.58 0.34
CA ALA A 74 23.80 14.36 1.17
C ALA A 74 23.89 13.10 0.29
N TYR A 75 24.45 12.01 0.83
CA TYR A 75 24.67 10.77 0.09
C TYR A 75 23.54 9.75 0.29
N HIS A 76 22.39 9.95 -0.39
CA HIS A 76 21.20 9.12 -0.17
C HIS A 76 20.72 8.27 -1.35
N ALA A 77 20.78 8.73 -2.60
CA ALA A 77 20.01 8.15 -3.71
C ALA A 77 20.79 7.88 -5.02
N ASN A 78 22.11 7.64 -4.93
CA ASN A 78 22.96 7.34 -6.09
C ASN A 78 23.67 5.97 -6.03
N ASP A 79 23.12 5.02 -5.27
CA ASP A 79 23.62 3.65 -5.22
C ASP A 79 23.34 2.86 -6.54
N ILE A 80 23.82 1.62 -6.61
CA ILE A 80 23.67 0.74 -7.78
C ILE A 80 23.03 -0.58 -7.31
N GLN A 81 21.70 -0.57 -7.18
CA GLN A 81 20.91 -1.75 -6.78
C GLN A 81 20.53 -2.62 -7.98
N GLN A 82 20.39 -2.00 -9.16
CA GLN A 82 20.10 -2.66 -10.43
C GLN A 82 20.88 -2.00 -11.58
N ARG A 83 21.11 -2.76 -12.65
CA ARG A 83 21.56 -2.27 -13.96
C ARG A 83 20.46 -2.44 -15.01
N ASP A 84 20.45 -1.58 -16.02
CA ASP A 84 19.56 -1.71 -17.18
C ASP A 84 20.07 -2.75 -18.20
N SER A 85 19.30 -2.97 -19.28
CA SER A 85 19.64 -3.93 -20.33
C SER A 85 20.90 -3.60 -21.12
N ALA A 86 21.43 -2.37 -21.01
CA ALA A 86 22.70 -1.95 -21.59
C ALA A 86 23.85 -1.98 -20.55
N GLY A 87 23.61 -2.52 -19.35
CA GLY A 87 24.58 -2.66 -18.27
C GLY A 87 24.82 -1.39 -17.45
N ASN A 88 24.14 -0.27 -17.74
CA ASN A 88 24.32 0.98 -17.00
C ASN A 88 23.61 0.92 -15.64
N PRO A 89 24.08 1.65 -14.61
CA PRO A 89 23.35 1.78 -13.35
C PRO A 89 21.92 2.30 -13.59
N TYR A 90 20.91 1.62 -13.02
CA TYR A 90 19.52 2.03 -13.20
C TYR A 90 19.27 3.41 -12.57
N ARG A 91 18.64 4.30 -13.34
CA ARG A 91 18.30 5.68 -12.97
C ARG A 91 16.90 6.02 -13.49
N GLY A 92 15.87 5.58 -12.77
CA GLY A 92 14.47 5.67 -13.19
C GLY A 92 13.92 7.10 -13.32
N VAL A 93 14.32 8.00 -12.42
CA VAL A 93 13.91 9.41 -12.46
C VAL A 93 14.84 10.21 -13.37
N ALA A 94 14.42 10.48 -14.61
CA ALA A 94 15.20 11.19 -15.62
C ALA A 94 15.72 12.56 -15.15
N ALA A 95 14.90 13.34 -14.43
CA ALA A 95 15.27 14.67 -13.92
C ALA A 95 16.45 14.67 -12.92
N LEU A 96 16.75 13.51 -12.32
CA LEU A 96 17.81 13.30 -11.32
C LEU A 96 19.04 12.59 -11.91
N LYS A 97 19.12 12.42 -13.23
CA LYS A 97 20.33 11.93 -13.91
C LYS A 97 21.42 13.02 -13.96
N PRO A 98 22.72 12.64 -13.95
CA PRO A 98 23.24 11.28 -13.76
C PRO A 98 23.25 10.81 -12.30
N ASN A 99 23.20 11.75 -11.34
CA ASN A 99 23.39 11.50 -9.91
C ASN A 99 22.39 12.31 -9.07
N ALA A 100 21.46 11.60 -8.40
CA ALA A 100 20.38 12.23 -7.65
C ALA A 100 20.84 13.04 -6.42
N ASN A 101 22.00 12.71 -5.84
CA ASN A 101 22.52 13.38 -4.63
C ASN A 101 22.81 14.88 -4.86
N PHE A 102 23.09 15.28 -6.11
CA PHE A 102 23.35 16.68 -6.47
C PHE A 102 22.09 17.49 -6.77
N LEU A 103 20.92 16.84 -6.86
CA LEU A 103 19.69 17.39 -7.43
C LEU A 103 18.44 17.18 -6.57
N SER A 104 18.58 16.66 -5.34
CA SER A 104 17.42 16.33 -4.51
C SER A 104 17.70 16.33 -3.00
N ILE A 105 16.64 16.59 -2.22
CA ILE A 105 16.67 16.52 -0.75
C ILE A 105 16.16 15.15 -0.28
N GLY A 106 17.00 14.35 0.37
CA GLY A 106 16.62 13.10 1.03
C GLY A 106 16.04 13.29 2.44
N VAL A 107 14.85 12.72 2.68
CA VAL A 107 14.14 12.73 3.97
C VAL A 107 13.87 11.30 4.45
N GLU A 108 14.25 11.01 5.69
CA GLU A 108 14.27 9.67 6.30
C GLU A 108 13.18 9.52 7.38
N MET A 109 12.28 8.54 7.20
CA MET A 109 11.32 8.16 8.24
C MET A 109 11.96 7.15 9.21
N CYS A 110 11.99 7.50 10.49
CA CYS A 110 12.40 6.62 11.57
C CYS A 110 11.34 5.54 11.84
N LEU A 111 11.76 4.41 12.43
CA LEU A 111 10.91 3.27 12.70
C LEU A 111 10.69 3.08 14.20
N GLU A 112 9.50 2.64 14.57
CA GLU A 112 9.23 2.07 15.89
C GLU A 112 9.98 0.73 16.08
N LYS A 113 10.06 0.24 17.32
CA LYS A 113 10.79 -1.00 17.66
C LYS A 113 10.27 -2.26 16.96
N ASP A 114 9.01 -2.25 16.50
CA ASP A 114 8.39 -3.34 15.74
C ASP A 114 8.64 -3.24 14.21
N GLY A 115 9.37 -2.21 13.76
CA GLY A 115 9.60 -1.94 12.34
C GLY A 115 8.42 -1.23 11.64
N SER A 116 7.43 -0.73 12.37
CA SER A 116 6.35 0.09 11.84
C SER A 116 6.70 1.59 11.79
N PHE A 117 5.88 2.37 11.08
CA PHE A 117 5.88 3.84 11.17
C PHE A 117 4.79 4.28 12.14
N HIS A 118 5.13 5.12 13.10
CA HIS A 118 4.15 5.81 13.93
C HIS A 118 3.30 6.77 13.08
N SER A 119 2.04 7.01 13.46
CA SER A 119 1.17 8.00 12.77
C SER A 119 1.85 9.36 12.66
N ASP A 120 2.38 9.81 13.78
CA ASP A 120 2.92 11.15 13.95
C ASP A 120 4.24 11.32 13.19
N THR A 121 5.00 10.24 12.98
CA THR A 121 6.16 10.23 12.07
C THR A 121 5.71 10.52 10.64
N VAL A 122 4.64 9.86 10.18
CA VAL A 122 4.12 10.08 8.83
C VAL A 122 3.53 11.48 8.68
N GLU A 123 2.72 11.93 9.65
CA GLU A 123 2.09 13.26 9.60
C GLU A 123 3.11 14.41 9.63
N ARG A 124 4.12 14.33 10.51
CA ARG A 124 5.25 15.28 10.56
C ARG A 124 6.11 15.20 9.30
N THR A 125 6.29 14.01 8.72
CA THR A 125 6.96 13.88 7.41
C THR A 125 6.16 14.58 6.31
N GLU A 126 4.82 14.54 6.35
CA GLU A 126 4.00 15.32 5.40
C GLU A 126 4.25 16.82 5.55
N ASP A 127 4.34 17.34 6.79
CA ASP A 127 4.63 18.75 7.04
C ASP A 127 6.04 19.15 6.59
N VAL A 128 7.05 18.30 6.81
CA VAL A 128 8.41 18.48 6.27
C VAL A 128 8.38 18.58 4.75
N PHE A 129 7.63 17.70 4.07
CA PHE A 129 7.48 17.75 2.61
C PHE A 129 6.62 18.94 2.13
N VAL A 130 5.67 19.44 2.92
CA VAL A 130 4.97 20.72 2.64
C VAL A 130 5.96 21.88 2.66
N GLU A 131 6.81 21.98 3.69
CA GLU A 131 7.80 23.06 3.76
C GLU A 131 8.81 22.96 2.61
N LEU A 132 9.35 21.76 2.33
CA LEU A 132 10.30 21.56 1.23
C LEU A 132 9.69 21.88 -0.14
N CYS A 133 8.47 21.43 -0.43
CA CYS A 133 7.83 21.69 -1.73
C CYS A 133 7.51 23.19 -1.90
N ASN A 134 7.04 23.88 -0.86
CA ASN A 134 6.87 25.33 -0.88
C ASN A 134 8.21 26.07 -1.06
N LYS A 135 9.27 25.62 -0.38
CA LYS A 135 10.61 26.24 -0.41
C LYS A 135 11.30 26.16 -1.77
N PHE A 136 11.02 25.09 -2.53
CA PHE A 136 11.70 24.79 -3.80
C PHE A 136 10.78 24.81 -5.04
N GLY A 137 9.49 25.16 -4.89
CA GLY A 137 8.55 25.29 -6.00
C GLY A 137 8.15 23.95 -6.65
N LEU A 138 8.05 22.88 -5.85
CA LEU A 138 7.85 21.51 -6.30
C LEU A 138 6.38 21.07 -6.22
N ASP A 139 5.91 20.22 -7.16
CA ASP A 139 4.59 19.59 -7.04
C ASP A 139 4.64 18.29 -6.21
N PRO A 140 3.82 18.14 -5.14
CA PRO A 140 3.86 16.94 -4.31
C PRO A 140 3.49 15.63 -5.00
N ILE A 141 2.84 15.64 -6.17
CA ILE A 141 2.52 14.42 -6.92
C ILE A 141 3.71 13.98 -7.78
N ASP A 142 4.42 14.91 -8.41
CA ASP A 142 5.42 14.59 -9.44
C ASP A 142 6.86 14.71 -8.92
N ASP A 143 7.12 15.58 -7.95
CA ASP A 143 8.45 15.87 -7.41
C ASP A 143 8.75 15.19 -6.07
N ILE A 144 7.78 14.49 -5.49
CA ILE A 144 8.01 13.54 -4.41
C ILE A 144 8.18 12.14 -5.00
N VAL A 145 9.36 11.57 -4.80
CA VAL A 145 9.77 10.23 -5.27
C VAL A 145 10.32 9.40 -4.12
N ARG A 146 10.30 8.08 -4.24
CA ARG A 146 11.00 7.17 -3.32
C ARG A 146 12.42 6.91 -3.85
N HIS A 147 13.32 6.45 -2.98
CA HIS A 147 14.61 5.89 -3.44
C HIS A 147 14.40 4.74 -4.44
N TYR A 148 13.37 3.91 -4.21
CA TYR A 148 12.93 2.89 -5.18
C TYR A 148 12.73 3.45 -6.60
N ASP A 149 12.07 4.60 -6.75
CA ASP A 149 11.77 5.16 -8.07
C ASP A 149 13.04 5.65 -8.80
N ILE A 150 14.14 5.87 -8.07
CA ILE A 150 15.43 6.34 -8.59
C ILE A 150 16.34 5.16 -8.95
N THR A 151 16.59 4.23 -8.02
CA THR A 151 17.61 3.16 -8.19
C THR A 151 17.06 1.73 -8.06
N HIS A 152 15.76 1.56 -7.82
CA HIS A 152 15.11 0.30 -7.41
C HIS A 152 15.56 -0.28 -6.06
N LYS A 153 16.26 0.47 -5.19
CA LYS A 153 16.39 0.10 -3.76
C LYS A 153 15.02 -0.12 -3.16
N ASN A 154 14.81 -1.20 -2.41
CA ASN A 154 13.56 -1.46 -1.70
C ASN A 154 13.36 -0.49 -0.51
N CYS A 155 13.12 0.78 -0.81
CA CYS A 155 13.13 1.90 0.14
C CYS A 155 12.12 2.98 -0.29
N PRO A 156 11.15 3.36 0.56
CA PRO A 156 10.81 2.77 1.85
C PRO A 156 10.05 1.43 1.69
N ALA A 157 10.63 0.31 2.14
CA ALA A 157 10.12 -1.03 1.84
C ALA A 157 8.61 -1.24 2.14
N PRO A 158 8.04 -0.76 3.28
CA PRO A 158 6.62 -0.95 3.58
C PRO A 158 5.66 -0.19 2.64
N TRP A 159 6.17 0.74 1.82
CA TRP A 159 5.40 1.47 0.79
C TRP A 159 5.91 1.19 -0.65
N VAL A 160 6.92 0.32 -0.80
CA VAL A 160 7.20 -0.39 -2.06
C VAL A 160 6.26 -1.58 -2.19
N SER A 161 6.09 -2.36 -1.10
CA SER A 161 5.13 -3.47 -1.04
C SER A 161 3.67 -3.04 -1.04
N ASN A 162 3.37 -1.81 -0.59
CA ASN A 162 2.06 -1.17 -0.69
C ASN A 162 2.21 0.27 -1.22
N SER A 163 2.25 0.40 -2.54
CA SER A 163 2.40 1.68 -3.25
C SER A 163 1.26 2.68 -2.98
N GLN A 164 0.06 2.22 -2.58
CA GLN A 164 -1.06 3.11 -2.27
C GLN A 164 -0.74 4.02 -1.08
N LYS A 165 0.03 3.54 -0.08
CA LYS A 165 0.48 4.38 1.05
C LYS A 165 1.27 5.61 0.59
N PHE A 166 2.13 5.43 -0.42
CA PHE A 166 2.91 6.52 -1.01
C PHE A 166 2.04 7.47 -1.84
N VAL A 167 1.10 6.93 -2.63
CA VAL A 167 0.10 7.74 -3.35
C VAL A 167 -0.72 8.59 -2.38
N ASP A 168 -1.20 8.01 -1.28
CA ASP A 168 -2.01 8.72 -0.29
C ASP A 168 -1.20 9.78 0.47
N PHE A 169 0.07 9.51 0.78
CA PHE A 169 1.01 10.49 1.35
C PHE A 169 1.15 11.72 0.43
N LYS A 170 1.46 11.52 -0.86
CA LYS A 170 1.60 12.62 -1.83
C LYS A 170 0.33 13.46 -1.97
N ASN A 171 -0.84 12.80 -1.94
CA ASN A 171 -2.14 13.49 -1.93
C ASN A 171 -2.37 14.32 -0.65
N ARG A 172 -1.94 13.83 0.53
CA ARG A 172 -2.06 14.61 1.79
C ARG A 172 -1.12 15.80 1.83
N VAL A 173 0.14 15.67 1.38
CA VAL A 173 1.07 16.81 1.22
C VAL A 173 0.46 17.88 0.30
N LYS A 174 -0.10 17.49 -0.87
CA LYS A 174 -0.77 18.44 -1.79
C LYS A 174 -1.99 19.12 -1.17
N ALA A 175 -2.79 18.39 -0.39
CA ALA A 175 -3.92 18.96 0.33
C ALA A 175 -3.47 19.98 1.39
N LYS A 176 -2.47 19.63 2.22
CA LYS A 176 -1.88 20.52 3.23
C LYS A 176 -1.29 21.79 2.59
N MET A 177 -0.59 21.69 1.46
CA MET A 177 -0.04 22.86 0.73
C MET A 177 -1.12 23.79 0.17
N SER A 178 -2.25 23.26 -0.30
CA SER A 178 -3.26 24.03 -1.05
C SER A 178 -4.17 24.91 -0.17
N GLY A 179 -3.69 25.37 1.00
CA GLY A 179 -4.46 26.12 2.00
C GLY A 179 -5.61 25.34 2.66
N LYS A 180 -5.92 24.14 2.16
CA LYS A 180 -6.87 23.19 2.77
C LYS A 180 -6.22 22.50 3.95
N SER A 181 -6.04 23.27 5.02
CA SER A 181 -5.85 22.72 6.35
C SER A 181 -6.91 21.63 6.58
N VAL A 182 -6.49 20.45 7.04
CA VAL A 182 -7.42 19.41 7.48
C VAL A 182 -7.90 19.82 8.87
N SER A 183 -8.71 20.89 8.91
CA SER A 183 -9.21 21.49 10.13
C SER A 183 -10.00 20.44 10.91
N LYS A 184 -9.72 20.35 12.21
CA LYS A 184 -10.28 19.37 13.16
C LYS A 184 -11.76 19.66 13.42
N ALA A 185 -12.61 19.32 12.46
CA ALA A 185 -13.97 19.84 12.32
C ALA A 185 -14.94 19.33 13.40
N SER A 186 -15.14 20.18 14.43
CA SER A 186 -16.42 20.26 15.14
C SER A 186 -17.45 21.03 14.26
N PRO A 187 -18.78 20.88 14.46
CA PRO A 187 -19.72 21.11 13.37
C PRO A 187 -20.31 22.52 13.31
N THR A 188 -20.26 23.16 12.14
CA THR A 188 -21.26 24.17 11.74
C THR A 188 -21.55 24.11 10.23
N LYS A 189 -22.76 24.52 9.86
CA LYS A 189 -23.46 24.32 8.58
C LYS A 189 -23.10 25.38 7.53
N PRO A 190 -22.68 25.00 6.30
CA PRO A 190 -22.68 25.90 5.14
C PRO A 190 -23.93 25.72 4.25
N THR A 191 -24.38 26.83 3.69
CA THR A 191 -25.55 26.96 2.80
C THR A 191 -25.29 26.46 1.38
N THR A 192 -26.37 26.17 0.65
CA THR A 192 -26.40 25.74 -0.75
C THR A 192 -25.75 26.69 -1.75
N SER A 193 -24.95 26.14 -2.67
CA SER A 193 -25.02 26.48 -4.10
C SER A 193 -24.60 25.27 -4.94
N SER A 194 -25.36 24.98 -6.00
CA SER A 194 -25.19 23.86 -6.95
C SER A 194 -26.00 24.21 -8.20
N PRO A 195 -25.49 23.97 -9.41
CA PRO A 195 -25.75 22.71 -10.14
C PRO A 195 -24.47 22.14 -10.80
N SER A 196 -24.38 20.93 -11.38
CA SER A 196 -25.12 19.64 -11.32
C SER A 196 -24.21 18.60 -12.05
N THR A 197 -24.49 17.32 -12.36
CA THR A 197 -25.57 16.31 -12.23
C THR A 197 -24.83 14.93 -12.27
N SER A 198 -25.37 13.73 -12.05
CA SER A 198 -26.72 13.23 -11.72
C SER A 198 -26.68 11.95 -10.87
N SER A 199 -27.68 11.80 -9.98
CA SER A 199 -28.25 10.55 -9.43
C SER A 199 -27.39 9.49 -8.69
N ALA A 200 -27.72 9.38 -7.39
CA ALA A 200 -28.08 8.14 -6.68
C ALA A 200 -26.99 7.20 -6.11
N ALA A 201 -26.58 7.49 -4.88
CA ALA A 201 -26.44 6.51 -3.80
C ALA A 201 -26.76 7.17 -2.45
N SER A 202 -27.29 6.43 -1.46
CA SER A 202 -27.97 7.01 -0.29
C SER A 202 -27.25 6.71 1.04
N GLY A 203 -26.65 7.75 1.60
CA GLY A 203 -26.09 7.76 2.96
C GLY A 203 -24.56 7.64 3.03
N SER A 204 -23.99 7.98 4.19
CA SER A 204 -22.53 7.97 4.45
C SER A 204 -22.20 7.20 5.72
N LEU A 205 -21.00 6.63 5.80
CA LEU A 205 -20.54 5.79 6.91
C LEU A 205 -19.25 6.33 7.52
N LYS A 206 -19.13 6.33 8.85
CA LYS A 206 -17.91 6.68 9.60
C LYS A 206 -17.59 5.58 10.62
N SER A 207 -16.31 5.34 10.87
CA SER A 207 -15.85 4.47 11.95
C SER A 207 -15.98 5.13 13.32
N LYS A 208 -16.30 4.32 14.34
CA LYS A 208 -16.32 4.69 15.76
C LYS A 208 -15.02 4.35 16.49
N VAL A 209 -14.12 3.59 15.85
CA VAL A 209 -12.85 3.09 16.41
C VAL A 209 -11.67 3.34 15.46
N ASN A 210 -10.45 3.31 15.99
CA ASN A 210 -9.24 3.35 15.16
C ASN A 210 -8.94 1.96 14.56
N GLY A 211 -8.26 1.93 13.41
CA GLY A 211 -7.85 0.68 12.76
C GLY A 211 -8.99 -0.19 12.21
N LEU A 212 -10.18 0.36 11.94
CA LEU A 212 -11.32 -0.44 11.50
C LEU A 212 -11.14 -0.94 10.06
N ARG A 213 -11.01 -2.27 9.91
CA ARG A 213 -10.74 -2.94 8.63
C ARG A 213 -11.86 -2.78 7.61
N PHE A 214 -11.48 -2.54 6.36
CA PHE A 214 -12.35 -2.64 5.18
C PHE A 214 -11.73 -3.53 4.10
N TYR A 215 -12.59 -4.16 3.30
CA TYR A 215 -12.29 -5.33 2.48
C TYR A 215 -12.61 -5.07 1.00
N SER A 216 -11.91 -5.79 0.12
CA SER A 216 -12.04 -5.74 -1.35
C SER A 216 -13.35 -6.35 -1.88
N LYS A 217 -13.98 -7.22 -1.09
CA LYS A 217 -15.20 -7.98 -1.36
C LYS A 217 -15.88 -8.32 -0.03
N PRO A 218 -17.13 -8.81 0.01
CA PRO A 218 -17.79 -9.16 1.27
C PRO A 218 -17.05 -10.33 1.92
N SER A 219 -16.31 -10.06 3.00
CA SER A 219 -15.39 -11.02 3.63
C SER A 219 -14.92 -10.51 4.99
N TRP A 220 -14.56 -11.42 5.90
CA TRP A 220 -13.89 -11.10 7.17
C TRP A 220 -12.41 -11.52 7.20
N GLU A 221 -11.92 -12.09 6.10
CA GLU A 221 -10.59 -12.68 6.00
C GLU A 221 -9.49 -11.61 5.87
N ASP A 222 -8.40 -11.74 6.65
CA ASP A 222 -7.25 -10.83 6.63
C ASP A 222 -6.67 -10.59 5.21
N LYS A 223 -6.59 -11.65 4.40
CA LYS A 223 -6.13 -11.59 3.00
C LYS A 223 -7.02 -10.75 2.05
N ASP A 224 -8.25 -10.45 2.44
CA ASP A 224 -9.19 -9.67 1.64
C ASP A 224 -9.29 -8.20 2.14
N VAL A 225 -8.65 -7.87 3.27
CA VAL A 225 -8.51 -6.51 3.82
C VAL A 225 -7.71 -5.65 2.84
N VAL A 226 -8.28 -4.52 2.42
CA VAL A 226 -7.58 -3.51 1.60
C VAL A 226 -6.88 -2.48 2.48
N GLY A 227 -7.45 -2.18 3.65
CA GLY A 227 -6.89 -1.24 4.59
C GLY A 227 -7.75 -1.07 5.83
N THR A 228 -7.49 0.00 6.56
CA THR A 228 -8.23 0.39 7.76
C THR A 228 -8.66 1.86 7.68
N VAL A 229 -9.73 2.21 8.39
CA VAL A 229 -10.17 3.60 8.61
C VAL A 229 -10.17 3.91 10.11
N ASN A 230 -9.75 5.12 10.46
CA ASN A 230 -9.71 5.59 11.86
C ASN A 230 -11.03 6.23 12.30
N LYS A 231 -11.18 6.48 13.61
CA LYS A 231 -12.40 7.05 14.20
C LYS A 231 -12.76 8.38 13.52
N GLY A 232 -14.03 8.53 13.14
CA GLY A 232 -14.54 9.66 12.37
C GLY A 232 -14.34 9.57 10.85
N ILE A 233 -13.48 8.67 10.36
CA ILE A 233 -13.19 8.45 8.94
C ILE A 233 -14.00 7.25 8.42
N GLY A 234 -14.34 7.27 7.12
CA GLY A 234 -15.08 6.19 6.47
C GLY A 234 -15.36 6.52 5.02
N PHE A 235 -16.60 6.27 4.57
CA PHE A 235 -16.98 6.28 3.17
C PHE A 235 -18.13 7.27 2.92
N PRO A 236 -18.02 8.16 1.91
CA PRO A 236 -19.06 9.14 1.58
C PRO A 236 -20.34 8.51 1.01
N THR A 237 -20.34 7.21 0.72
CA THR A 237 -21.43 6.51 0.08
C THR A 237 -21.59 5.11 0.66
N VAL A 238 -22.77 4.83 1.20
CA VAL A 238 -23.29 3.47 1.43
C VAL A 238 -24.17 3.08 0.25
N VAL A 239 -24.02 1.83 -0.21
CA VAL A 239 -24.78 1.28 -1.34
C VAL A 239 -25.88 0.36 -0.84
N GLU A 240 -25.53 -0.61 0.03
CA GLU A 240 -26.42 -1.66 0.53
C GLU A 240 -25.82 -2.34 1.78
N LYS A 241 -26.66 -3.02 2.57
CA LYS A 241 -26.24 -3.87 3.71
C LYS A 241 -26.26 -5.34 3.28
N VAL A 242 -25.07 -5.97 3.27
CA VAL A 242 -24.83 -7.34 2.78
C VAL A 242 -24.57 -8.27 3.97
N LYS A 243 -25.14 -9.48 3.95
CA LYS A 243 -24.84 -10.52 4.95
C LYS A 243 -23.56 -11.26 4.58
N VAL A 244 -22.64 -11.41 5.53
CA VAL A 244 -21.32 -12.03 5.36
C VAL A 244 -21.11 -13.01 6.50
N GLY A 245 -21.39 -14.30 6.23
CA GLY A 245 -21.46 -15.33 7.27
C GLY A 245 -22.62 -15.09 8.23
N THR A 246 -22.31 -15.06 9.53
CA THR A 246 -23.27 -14.74 10.61
C THR A 246 -23.51 -13.25 10.79
N ALA A 247 -22.57 -12.40 10.35
CA ALA A 247 -22.59 -10.96 10.54
C ALA A 247 -22.98 -10.19 9.26
N HIS A 248 -22.95 -8.86 9.30
CA HIS A 248 -23.27 -8.00 8.17
C HIS A 248 -22.14 -7.00 7.88
N GLN A 249 -22.01 -6.61 6.61
CA GLN A 249 -21.14 -5.55 6.12
C GLN A 249 -21.93 -4.55 5.29
N TYR A 250 -21.55 -3.27 5.31
CA TYR A 250 -22.02 -2.29 4.35
C TYR A 250 -21.11 -2.33 3.13
N LYS A 251 -21.73 -2.47 1.95
CA LYS A 251 -21.07 -2.16 0.68
C LYS A 251 -21.01 -0.65 0.57
N VAL A 252 -19.83 -0.12 0.32
CA VAL A 252 -19.52 1.31 0.37
C VAL A 252 -18.71 1.73 -0.84
N LYS A 253 -18.81 3.01 -1.24
CA LYS A 253 -17.92 3.60 -2.26
C LYS A 253 -17.07 4.70 -1.63
N ASN A 254 -15.80 4.78 -2.04
CA ASN A 254 -14.96 5.93 -1.72
C ASN A 254 -15.30 7.14 -2.63
N SER A 255 -14.64 8.28 -2.41
CA SER A 255 -14.84 9.49 -3.22
C SER A 255 -14.46 9.37 -4.70
N LYS A 256 -13.77 8.28 -5.09
CA LYS A 256 -13.45 7.93 -6.49
C LYS A 256 -14.40 6.86 -7.06
N GLY A 257 -15.50 6.54 -6.37
CA GLY A 257 -16.50 5.55 -6.78
C GLY A 257 -16.08 4.08 -6.59
N ALA A 258 -14.84 3.80 -6.19
CA ALA A 258 -14.35 2.44 -5.99
C ALA A 258 -15.05 1.78 -4.80
N THR A 259 -15.48 0.52 -4.99
CA THR A 259 -16.35 -0.21 -4.06
C THR A 259 -15.55 -1.07 -3.08
N TYR A 260 -15.93 -1.02 -1.81
CA TYR A 260 -15.36 -1.80 -0.71
C TYR A 260 -16.47 -2.28 0.24
N TYR A 261 -16.09 -3.06 1.24
CA TYR A 261 -16.98 -3.61 2.25
C TYR A 261 -16.42 -3.34 3.65
N ILE A 262 -17.25 -2.95 4.60
CA ILE A 262 -16.86 -2.63 5.99
C ILE A 262 -17.93 -3.13 6.95
N THR A 263 -17.61 -3.37 8.23
CA THR A 263 -18.59 -3.90 9.20
C THR A 263 -19.87 -3.06 9.28
N ALA A 264 -21.01 -3.72 9.47
CA ALA A 264 -22.32 -3.10 9.64
C ALA A 264 -22.90 -3.23 11.07
N SER A 265 -22.02 -3.36 12.05
CA SER A 265 -22.36 -3.19 13.47
C SER A 265 -22.15 -1.73 13.90
N ASP A 266 -23.26 -1.14 14.32
CA ASP A 266 -23.44 0.00 15.22
C ASP A 266 -22.37 0.23 16.31
N LYS A 267 -21.76 -0.83 16.88
CA LYS A 267 -20.64 -0.73 17.82
C LYS A 267 -19.39 -0.11 17.19
N TYR A 268 -19.20 -0.32 15.89
CA TYR A 268 -17.99 0.06 15.16
C TYR A 268 -18.22 1.10 14.07
N VAL A 269 -19.44 1.28 13.56
CA VAL A 269 -19.76 2.28 12.53
C VAL A 269 -21.01 3.10 12.87
N ASP A 270 -20.95 4.40 12.57
CA ASP A 270 -22.11 5.28 12.49
C ASP A 270 -22.47 5.48 11.01
N VAL A 271 -23.77 5.43 10.70
CA VAL A 271 -24.25 5.57 9.32
C VAL A 271 -25.41 6.56 9.26
N THR A 272 -25.33 7.50 8.32
CA THR A 272 -26.31 8.59 8.16
C THR A 272 -27.05 8.45 6.83
N GLY A 273 -28.38 8.64 6.85
CA GLY A 273 -29.24 8.60 5.65
C GLY A 273 -29.92 7.25 5.40
N SER A 274 -30.91 7.27 4.50
CA SER A 274 -31.83 6.15 4.28
C SER A 274 -31.21 5.03 3.43
N ILE A 275 -30.74 3.96 4.09
CA ILE A 275 -30.14 2.79 3.45
C ILE A 275 -31.24 1.84 2.97
N LYS A 276 -31.22 1.43 1.69
CA LYS A 276 -32.13 0.37 1.21
C LYS A 276 -31.67 -1.00 1.74
N THR A 277 -32.53 -1.66 2.52
CA THR A 277 -32.38 -3.06 2.93
C THR A 277 -33.05 -3.98 1.90
N SER A 278 -32.28 -4.83 1.23
CA SER A 278 -32.81 -5.82 0.29
C SER A 278 -33.42 -7.02 1.04
N SER A 279 -34.71 -6.94 1.34
CA SER A 279 -35.48 -8.04 1.93
C SER A 279 -36.21 -8.85 0.86
N SER A 280 -35.76 -10.08 0.59
CA SER A 280 -36.50 -11.05 -0.22
C SER A 280 -36.24 -12.47 0.29
N ALA A 281 -37.30 -13.09 0.84
CA ALA A 281 -37.29 -14.49 1.27
C ALA A 281 -38.61 -15.15 0.85
N PRO A 282 -38.55 -16.36 0.28
CA PRO A 282 -39.65 -17.33 0.43
C PRO A 282 -39.37 -18.43 1.46
N LYS A 283 -40.45 -19.05 1.95
CA LYS A 283 -40.50 -20.37 2.62
C LYS A 283 -40.87 -21.42 1.55
N THR A 284 -40.46 -22.69 1.55
CA THR A 284 -39.56 -23.51 2.39
C THR A 284 -39.03 -24.66 1.48
N ALA A 285 -38.32 -25.73 1.86
CA ALA A 285 -37.98 -26.37 3.15
C ALA A 285 -36.57 -27.01 3.10
N SER A 286 -36.09 -27.51 4.25
CA SER A 286 -35.01 -28.51 4.45
C SER A 286 -33.73 -28.50 3.57
N THR A 287 -32.60 -28.23 4.24
CA THR A 287 -31.25 -28.81 4.03
C THR A 287 -30.37 -28.43 2.80
N SER A 288 -29.44 -27.51 3.07
CA SER A 288 -27.99 -27.52 2.68
C SER A 288 -27.52 -27.28 1.23
N SER A 289 -27.52 -25.99 0.86
CA SER A 289 -26.33 -25.21 0.42
C SER A 289 -25.56 -25.53 -0.89
N ASN A 290 -25.65 -24.57 -1.83
CA ASN A 290 -24.62 -24.20 -2.83
C ASN A 290 -24.53 -22.65 -2.81
N SER A 291 -23.38 -21.97 -2.74
CA SER A 291 -22.23 -21.89 -3.66
C SER A 291 -22.33 -20.64 -4.56
N SER A 292 -21.29 -19.80 -4.56
CA SER A 292 -21.11 -18.68 -5.50
C SER A 292 -19.91 -18.96 -6.39
N SER A 293 -20.08 -18.79 -7.71
CA SER A 293 -19.32 -19.58 -8.69
C SER A 293 -17.96 -18.99 -9.07
N ILE A 294 -16.94 -19.86 -9.07
CA ILE A 294 -15.62 -19.57 -9.63
C ILE A 294 -15.73 -19.56 -11.15
N LYS A 295 -15.30 -18.46 -11.79
CA LYS A 295 -15.27 -18.37 -13.26
C LYS A 295 -14.16 -19.25 -13.84
N SER A 296 -14.51 -20.04 -14.86
CA SER A 296 -13.55 -20.79 -15.68
C SER A 296 -12.90 -19.88 -16.72
N VAL A 297 -11.63 -20.15 -17.04
CA VAL A 297 -10.83 -19.47 -18.08
C VAL A 297 -10.27 -20.45 -19.12
N GLY A 298 -10.62 -21.73 -19.03
CA GLY A 298 -10.18 -22.78 -19.93
C GLY A 298 -10.38 -24.18 -19.35
N LYS A 299 -9.85 -25.20 -20.03
CA LYS A 299 -9.83 -26.59 -19.54
C LYS A 299 -8.41 -27.17 -19.67
N ILE A 300 -8.14 -28.21 -18.90
CA ILE A 300 -6.96 -29.06 -19.06
C ILE A 300 -7.38 -30.53 -19.10
N LYS A 301 -6.62 -31.34 -19.84
CA LYS A 301 -6.66 -32.81 -19.77
C LYS A 301 -5.54 -33.30 -18.85
N ILE A 302 -5.86 -34.20 -17.93
CA ILE A 302 -4.86 -34.80 -17.03
C ILE A 302 -3.96 -35.77 -17.81
N VAL A 303 -2.65 -35.61 -17.65
CA VAL A 303 -1.59 -36.33 -18.38
C VAL A 303 -0.41 -36.63 -17.45
N GLY A 304 0.54 -37.48 -17.86
CA GLY A 304 1.83 -37.65 -17.17
C GLY A 304 1.77 -38.27 -15.77
N VAL A 305 0.65 -38.91 -15.41
CA VAL A 305 0.45 -39.65 -14.15
C VAL A 305 0.08 -41.10 -14.44
N SER A 306 0.38 -42.02 -13.53
CA SER A 306 0.08 -43.45 -13.71
C SER A 306 -1.41 -43.79 -13.58
N SER A 307 -2.17 -43.06 -12.75
CA SER A 307 -3.60 -43.32 -12.51
C SER A 307 -4.43 -42.07 -12.25
N ALA A 308 -3.95 -41.14 -11.42
CA ALA A 308 -4.62 -39.87 -11.13
C ALA A 308 -3.64 -38.78 -10.68
N ALA A 309 -4.00 -37.52 -10.93
CA ALA A 309 -3.31 -36.35 -10.42
C ALA A 309 -3.94 -35.88 -9.10
N ILE A 310 -3.11 -35.52 -8.13
CA ILE A 310 -3.55 -34.97 -6.83
C ILE A 310 -3.98 -33.52 -6.98
N VAL A 311 -5.12 -33.17 -6.38
CA VAL A 311 -5.60 -31.81 -6.20
C VAL A 311 -5.18 -31.33 -4.80
N MET A 312 -4.50 -30.19 -4.77
CA MET A 312 -3.93 -29.57 -3.58
C MET A 312 -4.76 -28.35 -3.14
N ASP A 313 -4.73 -28.01 -1.86
CA ASP A 313 -5.36 -26.80 -1.28
C ASP A 313 -4.58 -25.50 -1.59
N LYS A 314 -3.30 -25.58 -1.94
CA LYS A 314 -2.41 -24.46 -2.30
C LYS A 314 -1.33 -24.89 -3.31
N PRO A 315 -0.72 -23.95 -4.07
CA PRO A 315 0.32 -24.26 -5.08
C PRO A 315 1.71 -24.46 -4.45
N ASP A 316 1.81 -25.46 -3.57
CA ASP A 316 3.03 -25.86 -2.86
C ASP A 316 2.98 -27.36 -2.55
N ARG A 317 3.71 -28.17 -3.33
CA ARG A 317 3.65 -29.65 -3.23
C ARG A 317 4.29 -30.22 -1.97
N ASN A 318 5.03 -29.42 -1.19
CA ASN A 318 5.71 -29.87 0.02
C ASN A 318 4.87 -29.61 1.27
N SER A 319 3.99 -28.60 1.25
CA SER A 319 3.17 -28.22 2.41
C SER A 319 1.66 -28.28 2.19
N SER A 320 1.19 -28.60 0.97
CA SER A 320 -0.24 -28.75 0.63
C SER A 320 -0.90 -29.95 1.29
N LYS A 321 -2.20 -29.82 1.57
CA LYS A 321 -3.09 -30.94 1.85
C LYS A 321 -3.65 -31.49 0.54
N ASN A 322 -3.73 -32.81 0.44
CA ASN A 322 -4.51 -33.47 -0.60
C ASN A 322 -6.01 -33.22 -0.32
N ILE A 323 -6.73 -32.64 -1.28
CA ILE A 323 -8.17 -32.37 -1.21
C ILE A 323 -8.99 -33.18 -2.23
N GLY A 324 -8.36 -34.14 -2.91
CA GLY A 324 -8.96 -35.04 -3.87
C GLY A 324 -8.04 -35.39 -5.04
N THR A 325 -8.54 -36.17 -5.98
CA THR A 325 -7.79 -36.60 -7.17
C THR A 325 -8.64 -36.49 -8.44
N VAL A 326 -7.97 -36.36 -9.59
CA VAL A 326 -8.58 -36.38 -10.93
C VAL A 326 -7.87 -37.45 -11.77
N LYS A 327 -8.62 -38.42 -12.33
CA LYS A 327 -8.05 -39.57 -13.06
C LYS A 327 -7.32 -39.15 -14.34
N LEU A 328 -6.32 -39.93 -14.74
CA LEU A 328 -5.61 -39.80 -16.02
C LEU A 328 -6.61 -39.68 -17.18
N GLY A 329 -6.31 -38.82 -18.16
CA GLY A 329 -7.14 -38.59 -19.34
C GLY A 329 -8.42 -37.79 -19.09
N SER A 330 -8.83 -37.55 -17.83
CA SER A 330 -10.01 -36.75 -17.50
C SER A 330 -9.80 -35.27 -17.81
N ILE A 331 -10.89 -34.55 -18.08
CA ILE A 331 -10.88 -33.12 -18.36
C ILE A 331 -11.42 -32.34 -17.15
N ILE A 332 -10.74 -31.25 -16.76
CA ILE A 332 -11.14 -30.37 -15.67
C ILE A 332 -11.02 -28.89 -16.06
N SER A 333 -11.97 -28.08 -15.60
CA SER A 333 -11.97 -26.61 -15.79
C SER A 333 -10.86 -25.96 -14.95
N ILE A 334 -10.18 -24.96 -15.52
CA ILE A 334 -9.21 -24.12 -14.82
C ILE A 334 -9.72 -22.69 -14.67
N SER A 335 -9.29 -22.03 -13.60
CA SER A 335 -9.54 -20.61 -13.31
C SER A 335 -8.27 -19.74 -13.39
N GLY A 336 -7.13 -20.35 -13.75
CA GLY A 336 -5.83 -19.70 -13.87
C GLY A 336 -4.67 -20.70 -13.81
N SER A 337 -3.45 -20.16 -13.69
CA SER A 337 -2.20 -20.92 -13.50
C SER A 337 -1.18 -20.06 -12.75
N VAL A 338 -0.45 -20.64 -11.80
CA VAL A 338 0.47 -19.91 -10.90
C VAL A 338 1.83 -20.62 -10.79
N LYS A 339 2.91 -19.86 -10.63
CA LYS A 339 4.28 -20.42 -10.62
C LYS A 339 4.60 -21.29 -9.39
N GLY A 340 3.95 -21.03 -8.24
CA GLY A 340 4.30 -21.66 -6.96
C GLY A 340 5.73 -21.33 -6.50
N LYS A 341 6.20 -21.99 -5.44
CA LYS A 341 7.58 -21.82 -4.91
C LYS A 341 8.51 -23.00 -5.20
N ASN A 342 7.97 -24.19 -5.45
CA ASN A 342 8.71 -25.46 -5.47
C ASN A 342 8.31 -26.40 -6.62
N ASN A 343 7.77 -25.86 -7.71
CA ASN A 343 7.60 -26.57 -8.98
C ASN A 343 8.02 -25.66 -10.15
N SER A 344 9.05 -26.06 -10.90
CA SER A 344 9.54 -25.30 -12.06
C SER A 344 8.55 -25.27 -13.24
N LYS A 345 7.57 -26.19 -13.28
CA LYS A 345 6.46 -26.21 -14.24
C LYS A 345 5.19 -25.51 -13.72
N GLY A 346 5.21 -24.94 -12.51
CA GLY A 346 4.07 -24.23 -11.92
C GLY A 346 2.93 -25.15 -11.48
N TYR A 347 1.73 -24.56 -11.39
CA TYR A 347 0.48 -25.20 -10.95
C TYR A 347 -0.71 -24.66 -11.74
N TRP A 348 -1.64 -25.56 -12.08
CA TRP A 348 -2.95 -25.22 -12.66
C TRP A 348 -3.97 -24.92 -11.55
N GLU A 349 -4.68 -23.79 -11.62
CA GLU A 349 -5.71 -23.41 -10.65
C GLU A 349 -7.07 -24.04 -11.04
N VAL A 350 -7.22 -25.34 -10.81
CA VAL A 350 -8.42 -26.11 -11.17
C VAL A 350 -9.66 -25.72 -10.36
N ILE A 351 -10.83 -25.87 -10.97
CA ILE A 351 -12.13 -25.79 -10.31
C ILE A 351 -12.54 -27.22 -9.95
N TYR A 352 -12.36 -27.60 -8.69
CA TYR A 352 -12.61 -28.95 -8.16
C TYR A 352 -13.69 -28.88 -7.08
N ASN A 353 -14.77 -29.64 -7.22
CA ASN A 353 -15.93 -29.64 -6.32
C ASN A 353 -16.46 -28.22 -6.01
N GLY A 354 -16.52 -27.36 -7.04
CA GLY A 354 -16.95 -25.96 -6.96
C GLY A 354 -15.95 -24.99 -6.29
N LYS A 355 -14.80 -25.48 -5.82
CA LYS A 355 -13.76 -24.71 -5.11
C LYS A 355 -12.48 -24.63 -5.95
N ARG A 356 -11.58 -23.69 -5.63
CA ARG A 356 -10.26 -23.62 -6.27
C ARG A 356 -9.34 -24.65 -5.61
N GLY A 357 -8.78 -25.54 -6.42
CA GLY A 357 -7.68 -26.41 -6.05
C GLY A 357 -6.49 -26.20 -6.99
N TYR A 358 -5.40 -26.91 -6.75
CA TYR A 358 -4.17 -26.78 -7.55
C TYR A 358 -3.68 -28.16 -8.00
N ILE A 359 -3.29 -28.30 -9.27
CA ILE A 359 -2.61 -29.51 -9.80
C ILE A 359 -1.22 -29.09 -10.29
N SER A 360 -0.19 -29.89 -9.99
CA SER A 360 1.18 -29.64 -10.47
C SER A 360 1.23 -29.53 -11.99
N GLY A 361 1.91 -28.49 -12.51
CA GLY A 361 1.81 -28.06 -13.91
C GLY A 361 2.15 -29.14 -14.93
N GLN A 362 3.10 -30.04 -14.60
CA GLN A 362 3.47 -31.15 -15.48
C GLN A 362 2.36 -32.20 -15.73
N PHE A 363 1.28 -32.19 -14.94
CA PHE A 363 0.22 -33.20 -15.00
C PHE A 363 -1.07 -32.71 -15.68
N GLY A 364 -1.02 -31.54 -16.34
CA GLY A 364 -2.14 -30.99 -17.11
C GLY A 364 -1.67 -30.42 -18.44
N SER A 365 -2.27 -30.87 -19.53
CA SER A 365 -2.14 -30.23 -20.85
C SER A 365 -3.36 -29.34 -21.09
N LYS A 366 -3.14 -28.11 -21.55
CA LYS A 366 -4.23 -27.23 -21.99
C LYS A 366 -4.92 -27.81 -23.23
N ILE A 367 -6.23 -27.60 -23.31
CA ILE A 367 -7.12 -27.88 -24.44
C ILE A 367 -8.11 -26.72 -24.62
#